data_AF-A0A7K3M7K9-F1
#
_entry.id   AF-A0A7K3M7K9-F1
#
_cell.length_a   1.000
_cell.length_b   1.000
_cell.length_c   1.000
_cell.angle_alpha   90.00
_cell.angle_beta   90.00
_cell.angle_gamma   90.00
#
_symmetry.space_group_name_H-M   'P 1'
#
loop_
_entity.id
_entity.type
_entity.pdbx_description
1 polymer ?
#
loop_
_entity_poly.entity_id
_entity_poly.type
_entity_poly.pdbx_seq_one_letter_code
_entity_poly.pdbx_strand_id
1 'polypeptide(L)'
;MGGGESRFRGFYSDSTFTVRALRRESPVTTDGRQRGLPVPPDQPVDLDEAEAFFQLRAAEDPSAPDPFTRLAAAVREHNERGVFTHTTAELEFGARVAWRNANRCIGRLYWRSLVVRDRRHVRYPDSIANECIEHLRLATNGGRIRPVITIFAPDEPGRAAPRIRNEQLVRYAGYRKGDVIMGDPHFESFTRWVESLGWAGKGTAFDVLPLVIETAKEGVTLFDIPEDAILEVELSHPDLPWFADLGLKWHAVPAISAMPLRVGGVTYPTAPFNGWYMGTEIGSRNLVDPDRYDMLETVGRRLGFDVSDTRSLWKDRALVEINRAVISSFDQAGVKLADHHAESERFMAFVAKEQKAGRTPTAEWSWVVPPMSGASLPIYHQYYDESLHLPGFLPSVEWSPPSTDWGGGCPHKPDPSSAAGTGGPSGPAQPAGTS
;
A
#
# COMPACT_ATOMS: atom_id res chain seq x y z
N MET A 1 -28.56 -70.03 12.68
CA MET A 1 -27.79 -70.89 13.59
C MET A 1 -26.58 -71.42 12.85
N GLY A 2 -25.37 -71.16 13.38
CA GLY A 2 -24.08 -71.78 12.99
C GLY A 2 -23.55 -71.36 11.62
N GLY A 3 -22.35 -70.79 11.42
CA GLY A 3 -21.04 -71.09 12.00
C GLY A 3 -20.10 -71.32 10.79
N GLY A 4 -18.85 -70.91 10.71
CA GLY A 4 -17.93 -70.27 11.63
C GLY A 4 -16.73 -69.72 10.85
N GLU A 5 -16.00 -68.83 11.52
CA GLU A 5 -14.82 -68.12 11.06
C GLU A 5 -13.56 -69.00 11.01
N SER A 6 -12.57 -68.56 10.22
CA SER A 6 -11.12 -68.57 10.55
C SER A 6 -10.34 -68.27 9.26
N ARG A 7 -9.30 -67.44 9.17
CA ARG A 7 -8.52 -66.54 10.04
C ARG A 7 -7.57 -65.83 9.05
N PHE A 8 -7.26 -64.55 9.22
CA PHE A 8 -5.87 -64.10 9.07
C PHE A 8 -5.61 -62.89 9.97
N ARG A 9 -4.46 -62.97 10.64
CA ARG A 9 -4.00 -62.27 11.85
C ARG A 9 -3.90 -60.76 11.72
N GLY A 10 -4.29 -60.07 12.79
CA GLY A 10 -3.75 -58.76 13.15
C GLY A 10 -2.54 -58.88 14.09
N PHE A 11 -1.71 -57.85 14.08
CA PHE A 11 -0.86 -57.45 15.20
C PHE A 11 -1.18 -55.98 15.50
N TYR A 12 -1.68 -55.73 16.71
CA TYR A 12 -1.78 -54.43 17.33
C TYR A 12 -0.44 -54.09 18.00
N SER A 13 -0.01 -52.84 17.91
CA SER A 13 0.74 -52.21 18.99
C SER A 13 0.33 -50.75 19.15
N ASP A 14 -0.17 -50.48 20.35
CA ASP A 14 -0.42 -49.21 21.02
C ASP A 14 0.24 -47.94 20.47
N SER A 15 -0.55 -46.86 20.42
CA SER A 15 -0.09 -45.52 20.75
C SER A 15 -1.26 -44.68 21.27
N THR A 16 -1.39 -44.68 22.59
CA THR A 16 -2.22 -43.76 23.37
C THR A 16 -1.67 -42.34 23.26
N PHE A 17 -2.24 -41.51 22.39
CA PHE A 17 -2.00 -40.07 22.42
C PHE A 17 -2.91 -39.43 23.47
N THR A 18 -2.29 -39.04 24.57
CA THR A 18 -2.87 -38.22 25.63
C THR A 18 -3.34 -36.89 25.04
N VAL A 19 -4.63 -36.59 25.15
CA VAL A 19 -5.22 -35.30 24.77
C VAL A 19 -4.75 -34.25 25.78
N ARG A 20 -3.61 -33.62 25.49
CA ARG A 20 -3.22 -32.36 26.10
C ARG A 20 -3.81 -31.25 25.23
N ALA A 21 -4.76 -30.50 25.77
CA ALA A 21 -5.35 -29.34 25.13
C ALA A 21 -4.27 -28.28 24.85
N LEU A 22 -3.61 -28.38 23.70
CA LEU A 22 -2.90 -27.27 23.08
C LEU A 22 -3.93 -26.53 22.23
N ARG A 23 -4.22 -25.28 22.61
CA ARG A 23 -4.89 -24.34 21.70
C ARG A 23 -4.11 -24.36 20.39
N ARG A 24 -4.82 -24.69 19.31
CA ARG A 24 -4.33 -24.69 17.92
C ARG A 24 -3.71 -23.34 17.58
N GLU A 25 -2.45 -23.35 17.17
CA GLU A 25 -1.98 -22.43 16.13
C GLU A 25 -1.85 -23.25 14.85
N SER A 26 -2.77 -23.03 13.92
CA SER A 26 -2.68 -23.56 12.57
C SER A 26 -1.54 -22.86 11.84
N PRO A 27 -0.64 -23.57 11.12
CA PRO A 27 0.47 -22.94 10.39
C PRO A 27 0.02 -22.15 9.13
N VAL A 28 -1.27 -22.20 8.80
CA VAL A 28 -1.87 -21.46 7.69
C VAL A 28 -2.87 -20.46 8.29
N THR A 29 -2.47 -19.20 8.35
CA THR A 29 -3.38 -18.08 8.58
C THR A 29 -3.67 -17.46 7.22
N THR A 30 -4.91 -17.58 6.77
CA THR A 30 -5.46 -16.90 5.59
C THR A 30 -5.83 -15.44 5.92
N ASP A 31 -5.26 -14.85 6.96
CA ASP A 31 -5.62 -13.51 7.45
C ASP A 31 -4.91 -12.38 6.71
N GLY A 32 -4.03 -12.68 5.74
CA GLY A 32 -3.36 -11.68 4.92
C GLY A 32 -2.43 -10.74 5.70
N ARG A 33 -2.19 -11.01 6.99
CA ARG A 33 -1.32 -10.17 7.83
C ARG A 33 0.14 -10.53 7.57
N GLN A 34 0.72 -9.79 6.62
CA GLN A 34 2.13 -9.37 6.61
C GLN A 34 3.24 -10.43 6.51
N ARG A 35 3.01 -11.67 6.04
CA ARG A 35 4.12 -12.55 5.59
C ARG A 35 4.95 -11.84 4.49
N GLY A 36 6.22 -12.17 4.27
CA GLY A 36 6.97 -11.57 3.15
C GLY A 36 7.28 -10.06 3.25
N LEU A 37 7.10 -9.43 4.42
CA LEU A 37 7.56 -8.07 4.72
C LEU A 37 8.45 -8.08 5.99
N PRO A 38 9.52 -7.27 6.06
CA PRO A 38 10.39 -7.20 7.24
C PRO A 38 9.60 -6.89 8.52
N VAL A 39 9.99 -7.52 9.63
CA VAL A 39 9.38 -7.25 10.94
C VAL A 39 9.64 -5.78 11.31
N PRO A 40 8.63 -5.04 11.81
CA PRO A 40 8.85 -3.70 12.33
C PRO A 40 9.96 -3.71 13.40
N PRO A 41 10.84 -2.70 13.41
CA PRO A 41 11.98 -2.69 14.32
C PRO A 41 11.54 -2.41 15.76
N ASP A 42 12.23 -3.03 16.72
CA ASP A 42 12.01 -2.78 18.16
C ASP A 42 12.55 -1.41 18.61
N GLN A 43 13.53 -0.87 17.87
CA GLN A 43 14.20 0.39 18.17
C GLN A 43 14.05 1.41 17.02
N PRO A 44 13.91 2.72 17.31
CA PRO A 44 13.85 3.77 16.29
C PRO A 44 15.10 3.85 15.40
N VAL A 45 16.27 3.53 15.96
CA VAL A 45 17.57 3.51 15.29
C VAL A 45 18.29 2.21 15.64
N ASP A 46 18.90 1.57 14.65
CA ASP A 46 19.71 0.35 14.82
C ASP A 46 21.10 0.56 14.18
N LEU A 47 22.14 0.57 15.02
CA LEU A 47 23.51 0.83 14.58
C LEU A 47 24.19 -0.39 13.94
N ASP A 48 23.75 -1.61 14.27
CA ASP A 48 24.24 -2.83 13.64
C ASP A 48 23.70 -2.92 12.20
N GLU A 49 22.45 -2.52 12.00
CA GLU A 49 21.88 -2.36 10.66
C GLU A 49 22.58 -1.24 9.87
N ALA A 50 22.95 -0.13 10.54
CA ALA A 50 23.72 0.93 9.91
C ALA A 50 25.10 0.44 9.42
N GLU A 51 25.79 -0.36 10.22
CA GLU A 51 27.06 -0.99 9.82
C GLU A 51 26.88 -1.88 8.59
N ALA A 52 25.91 -2.81 8.63
CA ALA A 52 25.63 -3.71 7.51
C ALA A 52 25.26 -2.93 6.24
N PHE A 53 24.48 -1.85 6.36
CA PHE A 53 24.12 -0.99 5.25
C PHE A 53 25.32 -0.26 4.64
N PHE A 54 26.21 0.32 5.46
CA PHE A 54 27.39 1.01 4.95
C PHE A 54 28.36 0.04 4.28
N GLN A 55 28.55 -1.16 4.82
CA GLN A 55 29.34 -2.21 4.19
C GLN A 55 28.74 -2.65 2.85
N LEU A 56 27.42 -2.86 2.79
CA LEU A 56 26.72 -3.19 1.55
C LEU A 56 26.92 -2.09 0.49
N ARG A 57 26.79 -0.82 0.88
CA ARG A 57 27.02 0.30 -0.02
C ARG A 57 28.46 0.33 -0.52
N ALA A 58 29.44 0.20 0.36
CA ALA A 58 30.86 0.18 -0.03
C ALA A 58 31.21 -0.98 -1.00
N ALA A 59 30.53 -2.12 -0.86
CA ALA A 59 30.70 -3.26 -1.76
C ALA A 59 30.09 -3.03 -3.16
N GLU A 60 29.00 -2.26 -3.27
CA GLU A 60 28.27 -2.05 -4.54
C GLU A 60 28.57 -0.68 -5.20
N ASP A 61 29.13 0.28 -4.46
CA ASP A 61 29.48 1.63 -4.91
C ASP A 61 30.93 1.97 -4.52
N PRO A 62 31.90 1.84 -5.45
CA PRO A 62 33.31 2.14 -5.20
C PRO A 62 33.59 3.60 -4.83
N SER A 63 32.64 4.51 -5.04
CA SER A 63 32.76 5.92 -4.63
C SER A 63 32.31 6.17 -3.19
N ALA A 64 31.75 5.15 -2.52
CA ALA A 64 31.32 5.26 -1.14
C ALA A 64 32.52 5.42 -0.19
N PRO A 65 32.36 6.18 0.91
CA PRO A 65 33.36 6.25 1.96
C PRO A 65 33.64 4.89 2.60
N ASP A 66 34.78 4.78 3.28
CA ASP A 66 35.07 3.64 4.15
C ASP A 66 33.90 3.40 5.15
N PRO A 67 33.33 2.19 5.20
CA PRO A 67 32.11 1.91 5.96
C PRO A 67 32.29 2.13 7.46
N PHE A 68 33.47 1.80 8.02
CA PHE A 68 33.74 1.96 9.45
C PHE A 68 33.92 3.43 9.84
N THR A 69 34.55 4.22 8.98
CA THR A 69 34.65 5.67 9.14
C THR A 69 33.26 6.32 9.11
N ARG A 70 32.40 5.88 8.17
CA ARG A 70 31.03 6.37 8.07
C ARG A 70 30.16 5.96 9.27
N LEU A 71 30.31 4.73 9.75
CA LEU A 71 29.66 4.22 10.95
C LEU A 71 30.07 5.04 12.18
N ALA A 72 31.35 5.29 12.38
CA ALA A 72 31.83 6.11 13.50
C ALA A 72 31.21 7.52 13.50
N ALA A 73 30.98 8.11 12.32
CA ALA A 73 30.26 9.38 12.20
C ALA A 73 28.77 9.25 12.56
N ALA A 74 28.10 8.17 12.12
CA ALA A 74 26.71 7.90 12.47
C ALA A 74 26.53 7.68 13.99
N VAL A 75 27.44 6.93 14.62
CA VAL A 75 27.44 6.69 16.08
C VAL A 75 27.58 7.99 16.86
N ARG A 76 28.51 8.88 16.46
CA ARG A 76 28.66 10.20 17.10
C ARG A 76 27.38 11.03 16.99
N GLU A 77 26.82 11.12 15.79
CA GLU A 77 25.60 11.88 15.53
C GLU A 77 24.40 11.31 16.32
N HIS A 78 24.27 9.99 16.38
CA HIS A 78 23.25 9.31 17.17
C HIS A 78 23.41 9.57 18.67
N ASN A 79 24.64 9.51 19.21
CA ASN A 79 24.88 9.79 20.63
C ASN A 79 24.55 11.25 21.02
N GLU A 80 24.73 12.19 20.09
CA GLU A 80 24.45 13.61 20.31
C GLU A 80 22.96 13.95 20.16
N ARG A 81 22.25 13.33 19.20
CA ARG A 81 20.90 13.76 18.78
C ARG A 81 19.82 12.68 18.92
N GLY A 82 20.19 11.45 19.27
CA GLY A 82 19.32 10.27 19.31
C GLY A 82 19.00 9.66 17.93
N VAL A 83 19.49 10.22 16.83
CA VAL A 83 19.32 9.73 15.46
C VAL A 83 20.48 10.22 14.59
N PHE A 84 20.85 9.46 13.56
CA PHE A 84 21.83 9.88 12.57
C PHE A 84 21.16 10.18 11.22
N THR A 85 21.83 10.95 10.36
CA THR A 85 21.26 11.39 9.09
C THR A 85 21.95 10.70 7.92
N HIS A 86 21.18 10.02 7.07
CA HIS A 86 21.69 9.56 5.78
C HIS A 86 22.05 10.73 4.87
N THR A 87 23.13 10.62 4.11
CA THR A 87 23.36 11.52 2.97
C THR A 87 22.30 11.27 1.89
N THR A 88 22.09 12.20 0.96
CA THR A 88 21.17 11.97 -0.17
C THR A 88 21.60 10.75 -0.99
N ALA A 89 22.91 10.56 -1.23
CA ALA A 89 23.42 9.38 -1.94
C ALA A 89 23.15 8.06 -1.20
N GLU A 90 23.27 8.06 0.14
CA GLU A 90 22.89 6.90 0.97
C GLU A 90 21.39 6.62 0.87
N LEU A 91 20.55 7.65 0.91
CA LEU A 91 19.11 7.49 0.83
C LEU A 91 18.67 6.97 -0.55
N GLU A 92 19.30 7.46 -1.63
CA GLU A 92 19.07 6.98 -2.99
C GLU A 92 19.44 5.50 -3.15
N PHE A 93 20.61 5.11 -2.66
CA PHE A 93 21.05 3.73 -2.66
C PHE A 93 20.10 2.84 -1.84
N GLY A 94 19.76 3.27 -0.62
CA GLY A 94 18.87 2.55 0.28
C GLY A 94 17.48 2.31 -0.30
N ALA A 95 16.85 3.34 -0.87
CA ALA A 95 15.52 3.20 -1.48
C ALA A 95 15.51 2.26 -2.69
N ARG A 96 16.56 2.31 -3.51
CA ARG A 96 16.73 1.41 -4.66
C ARG A 96 16.91 -0.05 -4.23
N VAL A 97 17.75 -0.29 -3.22
CA VAL A 97 17.95 -1.63 -2.65
C VAL A 97 16.69 -2.11 -1.94
N ALA A 98 15.93 -1.24 -1.27
CA ALA A 98 14.65 -1.59 -0.66
C ALA A 98 13.64 -2.12 -1.68
N TRP A 99 13.58 -1.52 -2.87
CA TRP A 99 12.76 -2.06 -3.96
C TRP A 99 13.31 -3.39 -4.50
N ARG A 100 14.64 -3.54 -4.65
CA ARG A 100 15.27 -4.84 -5.01
C ARG A 100 14.89 -5.96 -4.01
N ASN A 101 14.80 -5.63 -2.73
CA ASN A 101 14.49 -6.55 -1.64
C ASN A 101 12.99 -6.76 -1.41
N ALA A 102 12.10 -6.12 -2.18
CA ALA A 102 10.65 -6.20 -1.97
C ALA A 102 10.08 -7.56 -2.42
N ASN A 103 10.01 -8.54 -1.50
CA ASN A 103 9.60 -9.92 -1.79
C ASN A 103 8.23 -10.08 -2.45
N ARG A 104 7.33 -9.10 -2.24
CA ARG A 104 5.97 -9.08 -2.82
C ARG A 104 5.89 -8.37 -4.18
N CYS A 105 6.99 -7.84 -4.70
CA CYS A 105 7.00 -7.07 -5.95
C CYS A 105 7.50 -7.93 -7.12
N ILE A 106 6.66 -8.15 -8.12
CA ILE A 106 7.05 -8.79 -9.38
C ILE A 106 7.90 -7.84 -10.27
N GLY A 107 7.67 -6.53 -10.18
CA GLY A 107 8.31 -5.50 -11.02
C GLY A 107 9.77 -5.13 -10.68
N ARG A 108 10.53 -6.03 -10.05
CA ARG A 108 11.85 -5.70 -9.47
C ARG A 108 12.98 -5.52 -10.48
N LEU A 109 12.81 -5.93 -11.74
CA LEU A 109 13.84 -5.77 -12.77
C LEU A 109 14.31 -4.30 -12.94
N TYR A 110 13.45 -3.35 -12.58
CA TYR A 110 13.62 -1.91 -12.79
C TYR A 110 14.18 -1.16 -11.58
N TRP A 111 14.58 -1.85 -10.51
CA TRP A 111 14.93 -1.23 -9.23
C TRP A 111 15.96 -0.09 -9.31
N ARG A 112 16.92 -0.16 -10.24
CA ARG A 112 17.93 0.89 -10.46
C ARG A 112 17.38 2.17 -11.10
N SER A 113 16.23 2.10 -11.76
CA SER A 113 15.60 3.24 -12.45
C SER A 113 14.77 4.13 -11.52
N LEU A 114 14.66 3.77 -10.25
CA LEU A 114 13.89 4.53 -9.26
C LEU A 114 14.42 5.96 -9.14
N VAL A 115 13.53 6.92 -9.38
CA VAL A 115 13.75 8.33 -9.10
C VAL A 115 13.44 8.57 -7.63
N VAL A 116 14.44 9.04 -6.89
CA VAL A 116 14.32 9.27 -5.45
C VAL A 116 14.26 10.77 -5.20
N ARG A 117 13.20 11.23 -4.54
CA ARG A 117 13.01 12.62 -4.15
C ARG A 117 13.26 12.75 -2.65
N ASP A 118 14.41 13.30 -2.30
CA ASP A 118 14.74 13.64 -0.91
C ASP A 118 13.96 14.90 -0.51
N ARG A 119 12.93 14.71 0.33
CA ARG A 119 12.06 15.77 0.89
C ARG A 119 12.04 15.74 2.41
N ARG A 120 13.13 15.26 3.01
CA ARG A 120 13.32 15.19 4.46
C ARG A 120 13.40 16.55 5.15
N HIS A 121 13.36 17.66 4.43
CA HIS A 121 13.25 19.02 4.99
C HIS A 121 11.79 19.53 5.05
N VAL A 122 10.87 18.92 4.31
CA VAL A 122 9.47 19.34 4.22
C VAL A 122 8.70 18.82 5.44
N ARG A 123 7.91 19.70 6.07
CA ARG A 123 7.22 19.41 7.35
C ARG A 123 5.79 19.90 7.44
N TYR A 124 5.46 20.99 6.74
CA TYR A 124 4.13 21.56 6.79
C TYR A 124 3.17 20.73 5.91
N PRO A 125 1.92 20.53 6.36
CA PRO A 125 0.99 19.63 5.68
C PRO A 125 0.69 20.04 4.24
N ASP A 126 0.53 21.34 3.97
CA ASP A 126 0.33 21.89 2.63
C ASP A 126 1.52 21.60 1.69
N SER A 127 2.74 21.74 2.21
CA SER A 127 3.97 21.48 1.49
C SER A 127 4.15 19.98 1.22
N ILE A 128 3.74 19.12 2.16
CA ILE A 128 3.73 17.66 1.96
C ILE A 128 2.71 17.28 0.88
N ALA A 129 1.51 17.88 0.90
CA ALA A 129 0.49 17.67 -0.14
C ALA A 129 1.04 18.05 -1.52
N ASN A 130 1.66 19.24 -1.62
CA ASN A 130 2.28 19.71 -2.86
C ASN A 130 3.36 18.74 -3.35
N GLU A 131 4.21 18.22 -2.47
CA GLU A 131 5.22 17.24 -2.87
C GLU A 131 4.60 15.91 -3.35
N CYS A 132 3.45 15.48 -2.80
CA CYS A 132 2.70 14.32 -3.28
C CYS A 132 2.05 14.58 -4.64
N ILE A 133 1.51 15.77 -4.88
CA ILE A 133 0.97 16.17 -6.19
C ILE A 133 2.08 16.19 -7.25
N GLU A 134 3.23 16.77 -6.93
CA GLU A 134 4.42 16.75 -7.79
C GLU A 134 4.96 15.33 -8.01
N HIS A 135 4.76 14.41 -7.05
CA HIS A 135 5.08 13.00 -7.23
C HIS A 135 4.24 12.42 -8.37
N LEU A 136 2.92 12.63 -8.32
CA LEU A 136 1.98 12.11 -9.31
C LEU A 136 2.26 12.69 -10.71
N ARG A 137 2.54 13.99 -10.81
CA ARG A 137 2.91 14.64 -12.08
C ARG A 137 4.19 14.04 -12.67
N LEU A 138 5.24 13.89 -11.86
CA LEU A 138 6.51 13.30 -12.28
C LEU A 138 6.37 11.82 -12.68
N ALA A 139 5.62 11.05 -11.89
CA ALA A 139 5.35 9.64 -12.13
C ALA A 139 4.55 9.44 -13.42
N THR A 140 3.54 10.26 -13.66
CA THR A 140 2.64 10.17 -14.82
C THR A 140 3.39 10.35 -16.14
N ASN A 141 4.27 11.35 -16.25
CA ASN A 141 5.18 11.54 -17.40
C ASN A 141 4.49 11.39 -18.78
N GLY A 142 3.30 11.97 -18.93
CA GLY A 142 2.49 11.88 -20.15
C GLY A 142 2.11 10.45 -20.54
N GLY A 143 1.77 9.60 -19.56
CA GLY A 143 1.41 8.19 -19.75
C GLY A 143 2.61 7.23 -19.70
N ARG A 144 3.85 7.71 -19.88
CA ARG A 144 5.06 6.89 -19.79
C ARG A 144 5.51 6.73 -18.34
N ILE A 145 4.73 5.99 -17.57
CA ILE A 145 4.85 5.91 -16.10
C ILE A 145 6.29 5.61 -15.66
N ARG A 146 6.81 6.45 -14.75
CA ARG A 146 8.14 6.33 -14.16
C ARG A 146 8.04 5.89 -12.70
N PRO A 147 8.96 5.04 -12.21
CA PRO A 147 9.00 4.70 -10.81
C PRO A 147 9.62 5.84 -10.01
N VAL A 148 8.87 6.35 -9.03
CA VAL A 148 9.27 7.47 -8.16
C VAL A 148 9.05 7.08 -6.71
N ILE A 149 9.93 7.53 -5.82
CA ILE A 149 9.71 7.55 -4.38
C ILE A 149 9.95 8.97 -3.85
N THR A 150 9.11 9.44 -2.94
CA THR A 150 9.32 10.73 -2.24
C THR A 150 9.45 10.47 -0.76
N ILE A 151 10.61 10.80 -0.19
CA ILE A 151 10.96 10.40 1.16
C ILE A 151 10.91 11.65 2.05
N PHE A 152 9.97 11.65 2.99
CA PHE A 152 9.89 12.67 4.03
C PHE A 152 10.74 12.25 5.24
N ALA A 153 10.78 13.08 6.28
CA ALA A 153 11.67 12.83 7.40
C ALA A 153 11.33 11.60 8.23
N PRO A 154 12.34 11.03 8.92
CA PRO A 154 12.12 10.04 9.97
C PRO A 154 11.58 10.72 11.23
N ASP A 155 11.11 9.92 12.18
CA ASP A 155 10.83 10.40 13.53
C ASP A 155 12.17 10.78 14.22
N GLU A 156 12.20 11.90 14.93
CA GLU A 156 13.33 12.33 15.76
C GLU A 156 12.87 12.52 17.22
N PRO A 157 13.77 12.44 18.21
CA PRO A 157 13.40 12.73 19.60
C PRO A 157 12.70 14.08 19.74
N GLY A 158 11.47 14.07 20.28
CA GLY A 158 10.64 15.26 20.45
C GLY A 158 10.03 15.82 19.15
N ARG A 159 10.20 15.15 18.01
CA ARG A 159 9.71 15.62 16.71
C ARG A 159 9.24 14.45 15.83
N ALA A 160 7.95 14.16 15.90
CA ALA A 160 7.34 13.15 15.05
C ALA A 160 7.33 13.56 13.58
N ALA A 161 7.56 12.59 12.70
CA ALA A 161 7.45 12.72 11.26
C ALA A 161 5.98 12.86 10.82
N PRO A 162 5.74 13.44 9.64
CA PRO A 162 4.40 13.45 9.07
C PRO A 162 3.92 12.01 8.81
N ARG A 163 2.59 11.84 8.69
CA ARG A 163 1.93 10.63 8.21
C ARG A 163 0.96 10.96 7.09
N ILE A 164 0.94 10.14 6.04
CA ILE A 164 -0.15 10.12 5.05
C ILE A 164 -1.07 8.97 5.44
N ARG A 165 -2.35 9.25 5.70
CA ARG A 165 -3.31 8.23 6.14
C ARG A 165 -3.92 7.43 4.99
N ASN A 166 -3.77 7.90 3.76
CA ASN A 166 -4.16 7.16 2.57
C ASN A 166 -3.27 5.92 2.39
N GLU A 167 -3.86 4.80 1.97
CA GLU A 167 -3.10 3.60 1.57
C GLU A 167 -2.27 3.85 0.30
N GLN A 168 -2.85 4.59 -0.65
CA GLN A 168 -2.22 5.07 -1.87
C GLN A 168 -2.58 6.54 -2.09
N LEU A 169 -1.73 7.29 -2.79
CA LEU A 169 -1.98 8.71 -3.06
C LEU A 169 -3.27 8.94 -3.84
N VAL A 170 -3.65 8.01 -4.73
CA VAL A 170 -4.91 8.08 -5.47
C VAL A 170 -5.72 6.82 -5.20
N ARG A 171 -6.92 6.99 -4.67
CA ARG A 171 -7.94 5.96 -4.46
C ARG A 171 -9.32 6.56 -4.63
N TYR A 172 -10.29 5.70 -4.96
CA TYR A 172 -11.67 6.10 -5.12
C TYR A 172 -12.45 5.92 -3.82
N ALA A 173 -13.39 6.83 -3.58
CA ALA A 173 -14.27 6.82 -2.44
C ALA A 173 -15.31 5.68 -2.52
N GLY A 174 -15.85 5.31 -1.37
CA GLY A 174 -16.97 4.38 -1.22
C GLY A 174 -18.10 4.99 -0.39
N TYR A 175 -19.28 5.13 -0.98
CA TYR A 175 -20.44 5.76 -0.34
C TYR A 175 -21.53 4.74 -0.05
N ARG A 176 -21.86 4.53 1.23
CA ARG A 176 -23.00 3.68 1.60
C ARG A 176 -24.32 4.37 1.23
N LYS A 177 -25.12 3.72 0.39
CA LYS A 177 -26.48 4.12 -0.02
C LYS A 177 -27.44 2.98 0.29
N GLY A 178 -27.95 2.95 1.52
CA GLY A 178 -28.74 1.82 2.03
C GLY A 178 -27.86 0.57 2.17
N ASP A 179 -28.27 -0.54 1.59
CA ASP A 179 -27.54 -1.82 1.62
C ASP A 179 -26.45 -1.94 0.54
N VAL A 180 -26.33 -0.94 -0.34
CA VAL A 180 -25.36 -0.92 -1.45
C VAL A 180 -24.28 0.12 -1.19
N ILE A 181 -23.04 -0.18 -1.57
CA ILE A 181 -21.95 0.80 -1.56
C ILE A 181 -21.69 1.24 -3.01
N MET A 182 -21.72 2.54 -3.26
CA MET A 182 -21.35 3.13 -4.54
C MET A 182 -19.87 3.52 -4.52
N GLY A 183 -19.13 3.14 -5.54
CA GLY A 183 -17.68 3.34 -5.60
C GLY A 183 -16.94 2.13 -5.05
N ASP A 184 -15.85 2.36 -4.30
CA ASP A 184 -15.00 1.28 -3.80
C ASP A 184 -15.34 0.90 -2.35
N PRO A 185 -15.94 -0.30 -2.09
CA PRO A 185 -16.33 -0.71 -0.75
C PRO A 185 -15.18 -0.78 0.25
N HIS A 186 -13.95 -1.05 -0.20
CA HIS A 186 -12.77 -1.08 0.67
C HIS A 186 -12.53 0.26 1.36
N PHE A 187 -12.90 1.37 0.72
CA PHE A 187 -12.67 2.72 1.24
C PHE A 187 -13.91 3.34 1.90
N GLU A 188 -14.97 2.57 2.16
CA GLU A 188 -16.21 3.12 2.71
C GLU A 188 -15.99 3.78 4.09
N SER A 189 -15.33 3.10 5.02
CA SER A 189 -15.09 3.66 6.36
C SER A 189 -14.18 4.88 6.31
N PHE A 190 -13.17 4.86 5.44
CA PHE A 190 -12.26 5.97 5.22
C PHE A 190 -12.98 7.18 4.62
N THR A 191 -13.86 6.94 3.63
CA THR A 191 -14.69 7.96 2.98
C THR A 191 -15.59 8.65 4.01
N ARG A 192 -16.33 7.88 4.81
CA ARG A 192 -17.16 8.44 5.90
C ARG A 192 -16.36 9.28 6.88
N TRP A 193 -15.15 8.85 7.20
CA TRP A 193 -14.28 9.58 8.11
C TRP A 193 -13.83 10.92 7.53
N VAL A 194 -13.34 10.95 6.29
CA VAL A 194 -12.94 12.22 5.67
C VAL A 194 -14.16 13.14 5.42
N GLU A 195 -15.35 12.59 5.15
CA GLU A 195 -16.60 13.37 5.11
C GLU A 195 -16.92 14.01 6.46
N SER A 196 -16.71 13.29 7.57
CA SER A 196 -16.91 13.82 8.93
C SER A 196 -15.94 14.96 9.28
N LEU A 197 -14.82 15.05 8.59
CA LEU A 197 -13.82 16.11 8.70
C LEU A 197 -14.10 17.29 7.75
N GLY A 198 -15.20 17.24 6.98
CA GLY A 198 -15.67 18.34 6.13
C GLY A 198 -15.34 18.19 4.64
N TRP A 199 -14.73 17.08 4.22
CA TRP A 199 -14.62 16.79 2.79
C TRP A 199 -15.97 16.40 2.20
N ALA A 200 -16.20 16.73 0.92
CA ALA A 200 -17.40 16.35 0.20
C ALA A 200 -17.05 15.94 -1.22
N GLY A 201 -17.25 14.67 -1.55
CA GLY A 201 -17.09 14.18 -2.90
C GLY A 201 -18.29 14.49 -3.81
N LYS A 202 -18.20 14.08 -5.08
CA LYS A 202 -19.27 14.28 -6.09
C LYS A 202 -20.39 13.23 -5.96
N GLY A 203 -20.21 12.20 -5.13
CA GLY A 203 -21.13 11.09 -4.91
C GLY A 203 -21.15 10.07 -6.06
N THR A 204 -20.05 9.91 -6.80
CA THR A 204 -19.92 9.00 -7.95
C THR A 204 -19.13 7.73 -7.63
N ALA A 205 -19.09 6.77 -8.55
CA ALA A 205 -18.34 5.52 -8.39
C ALA A 205 -16.80 5.68 -8.46
N PHE A 206 -16.31 6.85 -8.87
CA PHE A 206 -14.89 7.10 -9.10
C PHE A 206 -14.47 8.49 -8.62
N ASP A 207 -14.99 8.92 -7.47
CA ASP A 207 -14.53 10.14 -6.81
C ASP A 207 -13.18 9.90 -6.16
N VAL A 208 -12.17 10.69 -6.54
CA VAL A 208 -10.84 10.61 -5.93
C VAL A 208 -10.89 11.16 -4.51
N LEU A 209 -10.42 10.35 -3.55
CA LEU A 209 -10.29 10.73 -2.14
C LEU A 209 -9.26 11.85 -1.95
N PRO A 210 -9.42 12.72 -0.94
CA PRO A 210 -8.44 13.74 -0.63
C PRO A 210 -7.18 13.10 -0.03
N LEU A 211 -6.04 13.77 -0.15
CA LEU A 211 -4.88 13.46 0.67
C LEU A 211 -5.16 13.83 2.12
N VAL A 212 -4.89 12.89 3.01
CA VAL A 212 -5.05 13.06 4.45
C VAL A 212 -3.68 13.07 5.09
N ILE A 213 -3.25 14.26 5.49
CA ILE A 213 -1.91 14.49 6.04
C ILE A 213 -2.04 14.83 7.50
N GLU A 214 -1.28 14.09 8.31
CA GLU A 214 -1.19 14.31 9.75
C GLU A 214 0.23 14.73 10.13
N THR A 215 0.31 15.83 10.86
CA THR A 215 1.56 16.31 11.47
C THR A 215 1.36 16.50 12.96
N ALA A 216 2.45 16.47 13.73
CA ALA A 216 2.40 16.64 15.18
C ALA A 216 1.80 17.99 15.63
N LYS A 217 1.91 19.03 14.78
CA LYS A 217 1.51 20.40 15.13
C LYS A 217 0.12 20.76 14.61
N GLU A 218 -0.19 20.41 13.37
CA GLU A 218 -1.45 20.78 12.72
C GLU A 218 -2.54 19.71 12.88
N GLY A 219 -2.18 18.49 13.32
CA GLY A 219 -3.11 17.37 13.36
C GLY A 219 -3.48 16.90 11.96
N VAL A 220 -4.69 16.39 11.79
CA VAL A 220 -5.20 15.88 10.51
C VAL A 220 -5.69 17.03 9.63
N THR A 221 -5.21 17.07 8.39
CA THR A 221 -5.57 18.06 7.37
C THR A 221 -5.86 17.38 6.04
N LEU A 222 -6.84 17.91 5.30
CA LEU A 222 -7.32 17.36 4.03
C LEU A 222 -6.91 18.25 2.87
N PHE A 223 -6.45 17.64 1.78
CA PHE A 223 -6.09 18.34 0.55
C PHE A 223 -6.66 17.61 -0.66
N ASP A 224 -7.49 18.28 -1.45
CA ASP A 224 -7.91 17.74 -2.74
C ASP A 224 -6.72 17.64 -3.69
N ILE A 225 -6.71 16.59 -4.51
CA ILE A 225 -5.70 16.40 -5.54
C ILE A 225 -6.20 17.09 -6.81
N PRO A 226 -5.44 18.02 -7.40
CA PRO A 226 -5.82 18.68 -8.65
C PRO A 226 -6.06 17.66 -9.77
N GLU A 227 -7.10 17.87 -10.59
CA GLU A 227 -7.45 16.96 -11.69
C GLU A 227 -6.28 16.79 -12.69
N ASP A 228 -5.44 17.81 -12.89
CA ASP A 228 -4.27 17.73 -13.78
C ASP A 228 -3.16 16.79 -13.27
N ALA A 229 -3.14 16.48 -11.97
CA ALA A 229 -2.18 15.55 -11.38
C ALA A 229 -2.65 14.09 -11.45
N ILE A 230 -3.91 13.85 -11.85
CA ILE A 230 -4.51 12.52 -11.91
C ILE A 230 -4.80 12.18 -13.36
N LEU A 231 -4.03 11.24 -13.91
CA LEU A 231 -4.38 10.61 -15.18
C LEU A 231 -5.28 9.42 -14.91
N GLU A 232 -6.49 9.42 -15.47
CA GLU A 232 -7.41 8.29 -15.47
C GLU A 232 -7.57 7.73 -16.89
N VAL A 233 -7.78 6.42 -16.99
CA VAL A 233 -8.06 5.70 -18.23
C VAL A 233 -9.50 5.18 -18.18
N GLU A 234 -10.34 5.69 -19.06
CA GLU A 234 -11.69 5.15 -19.31
C GLU A 234 -11.55 3.76 -19.95
N LEU A 235 -12.30 2.78 -19.43
CA LEU A 235 -12.19 1.40 -19.87
C LEU A 235 -13.23 1.08 -20.95
N SER A 236 -12.72 0.55 -22.05
CA SER A 236 -13.48 0.04 -23.19
C SER A 236 -12.96 -1.34 -23.58
N HIS A 237 -13.70 -2.06 -24.41
CA HIS A 237 -13.29 -3.38 -24.87
C HIS A 237 -13.11 -3.39 -26.40
N PRO A 238 -12.04 -3.99 -26.94
CA PRO A 238 -11.74 -3.96 -28.38
C PRO A 238 -12.85 -4.58 -29.25
N ASP A 239 -13.53 -5.61 -28.74
CA ASP A 239 -14.55 -6.37 -29.49
C ASP A 239 -15.98 -6.23 -28.93
N LEU A 240 -16.16 -5.54 -27.79
CA LEU A 240 -17.42 -5.54 -27.05
C LEU A 240 -17.84 -4.09 -26.76
N PRO A 241 -18.51 -3.41 -27.71
CA PRO A 241 -18.83 -1.98 -27.59
C PRO A 241 -19.61 -1.62 -26.31
N TRP A 242 -20.49 -2.52 -25.85
CA TRP A 242 -21.29 -2.32 -24.63
C TRP A 242 -20.45 -2.19 -23.35
N PHE A 243 -19.16 -2.56 -23.36
CA PHE A 243 -18.30 -2.47 -22.19
C PHE A 243 -18.10 -1.01 -21.76
N ALA A 244 -18.02 -0.07 -22.73
CA ALA A 244 -17.90 1.35 -22.44
C ALA A 244 -19.13 1.90 -21.68
N ASP A 245 -20.31 1.31 -21.89
CA ASP A 245 -21.55 1.71 -21.19
C ASP A 245 -21.50 1.39 -19.68
N LEU A 246 -20.54 0.58 -19.23
CA LEU A 246 -20.32 0.33 -17.80
C LEU A 246 -19.71 1.55 -17.08
N GLY A 247 -19.14 2.50 -17.83
CA GLY A 247 -18.55 3.72 -17.27
C GLY A 247 -17.39 3.47 -16.29
N LEU A 248 -16.66 2.37 -16.49
CA LEU A 248 -15.53 2.00 -15.64
C LEU A 248 -14.30 2.81 -16.05
N LYS A 249 -13.53 3.25 -15.07
CA LYS A 249 -12.22 3.89 -15.28
C LYS A 249 -11.24 3.53 -14.17
N TRP A 250 -9.96 3.79 -14.40
CA TRP A 250 -8.95 3.60 -13.36
C TRP A 250 -7.81 4.62 -13.46
N HIS A 251 -7.28 5.05 -12.32
CA HIS A 251 -6.12 5.94 -12.25
C HIS A 251 -4.86 5.24 -12.76
N ALA A 252 -3.96 5.98 -13.40
CA ALA A 252 -2.80 5.41 -14.09
C ALA A 252 -1.62 5.06 -13.17
N VAL A 253 -1.50 5.74 -12.03
CA VAL A 253 -0.32 5.63 -11.14
C VAL A 253 -0.69 4.91 -9.83
N PRO A 254 -0.14 3.70 -9.56
CA PRO A 254 -0.29 3.01 -8.28
C PRO A 254 0.76 3.50 -7.27
N ALA A 255 0.51 4.64 -6.63
CA ALA A 255 1.45 5.22 -5.66
C ALA A 255 1.11 4.82 -4.22
N ILE A 256 1.73 3.77 -3.70
CA ILE A 256 1.57 3.30 -2.31
C ILE A 256 2.13 4.35 -1.34
N SER A 257 1.38 4.73 -0.31
CA SER A 257 1.77 5.74 0.68
C SER A 257 1.81 5.24 2.13
N ALA A 258 1.23 4.07 2.42
CA ALA A 258 1.13 3.56 3.79
C ALA A 258 2.32 2.69 4.26
N MET A 259 3.27 2.36 3.39
CA MET A 259 4.42 1.51 3.74
C MET A 259 5.64 2.35 4.15
N PRO A 260 6.13 2.22 5.39
CA PRO A 260 7.39 2.85 5.79
C PRO A 260 8.59 2.30 5.02
N LEU A 261 9.59 3.14 4.78
CA LEU A 261 10.88 2.73 4.22
C LEU A 261 11.90 2.62 5.36
N ARG A 262 12.60 1.49 5.49
CA ARG A 262 13.70 1.31 6.45
C ARG A 262 15.04 1.22 5.71
N VAL A 263 15.98 2.07 6.10
CA VAL A 263 17.34 2.12 5.52
C VAL A 263 18.35 2.27 6.65
N GLY A 264 19.31 1.35 6.73
CA GLY A 264 20.46 1.47 7.62
C GLY A 264 20.10 1.73 9.08
N GLY A 265 19.02 1.13 9.57
CA GLY A 265 18.56 1.28 10.94
C GLY A 265 17.60 2.44 11.17
N VAL A 266 17.38 3.33 10.20
CA VAL A 266 16.46 4.47 10.31
C VAL A 266 15.18 4.20 9.53
N THR A 267 14.03 4.46 10.17
CA THR A 267 12.71 4.32 9.54
C THR A 267 12.19 5.67 9.05
N TYR A 268 11.81 5.72 7.78
CA TYR A 268 11.12 6.82 7.11
C TYR A 268 9.64 6.45 6.99
N PRO A 269 8.77 6.90 7.93
CA PRO A 269 7.39 6.43 8.01
C PRO A 269 6.50 6.92 6.85
N THR A 270 6.91 7.99 6.18
CA THR A 270 6.17 8.54 5.04
C THR A 270 7.10 8.60 3.82
N ALA A 271 6.95 7.61 2.95
CA ALA A 271 7.78 7.43 1.78
C ALA A 271 6.96 6.95 0.56
N PRO A 272 5.97 7.73 0.06
CA PRO A 272 5.14 7.30 -1.05
C PRO A 272 5.97 6.89 -2.27
N PHE A 273 5.63 5.74 -2.83
CA PHE A 273 6.35 5.04 -3.89
C PHE A 273 5.38 4.53 -4.97
N ASN A 274 5.76 4.67 -6.24
CA ASN A 274 5.03 4.07 -7.35
C ASN A 274 5.93 3.25 -8.27
N GLY A 275 5.33 2.21 -8.85
CA GLY A 275 5.74 1.62 -10.13
C GLY A 275 4.71 1.95 -11.20
N TRP A 276 4.38 0.98 -12.04
CA TRP A 276 3.20 1.02 -12.91
C TRP A 276 2.39 -0.25 -12.69
N TYR A 277 1.12 -0.21 -13.09
CA TYR A 277 0.23 -1.35 -12.94
C TYR A 277 0.68 -2.56 -13.76
N MET A 278 0.53 -3.74 -13.17
CA MET A 278 0.23 -4.96 -13.90
C MET A 278 -1.28 -5.07 -14.11
N GLY A 279 -1.75 -5.40 -15.32
CA GLY A 279 -3.17 -5.34 -15.68
C GLY A 279 -4.10 -6.12 -14.74
N THR A 280 -3.60 -7.23 -14.18
CA THR A 280 -4.35 -8.08 -13.25
C THR A 280 -4.60 -7.43 -11.89
N GLU A 281 -3.84 -6.39 -11.50
CA GLU A 281 -4.15 -5.59 -10.31
C GLU A 281 -5.47 -4.84 -10.48
N ILE A 282 -5.76 -4.36 -11.69
CA ILE A 282 -7.02 -3.69 -12.00
C ILE A 282 -8.08 -4.73 -12.35
N GLY A 283 -7.85 -5.52 -13.40
CA GLY A 283 -8.85 -6.41 -13.99
C GLY A 283 -9.18 -7.64 -13.16
N SER A 284 -8.21 -8.19 -12.41
CA SER A 284 -8.41 -9.42 -11.65
C SER A 284 -8.51 -9.23 -10.14
N ARG A 285 -8.31 -8.00 -9.65
CA ARG A 285 -8.51 -7.64 -8.23
C ARG A 285 -9.53 -6.51 -8.11
N ASN A 286 -9.12 -5.27 -8.41
CA ASN A 286 -9.95 -4.09 -8.13
C ASN A 286 -11.35 -4.16 -8.76
N LEU A 287 -11.47 -4.66 -10.00
CA LEU A 287 -12.74 -4.71 -10.71
C LEU A 287 -13.61 -5.91 -10.34
N VAL A 288 -13.06 -6.99 -9.78
CA VAL A 288 -13.78 -8.29 -9.67
C VAL A 288 -13.81 -8.90 -8.29
N ASP A 289 -12.96 -8.45 -7.36
CA ASP A 289 -13.02 -8.92 -5.98
C ASP A 289 -14.38 -8.53 -5.37
N PRO A 290 -15.08 -9.45 -4.66
CA PRO A 290 -16.43 -9.18 -4.12
C PRO A 290 -16.51 -8.06 -3.09
N ASP A 291 -15.40 -7.76 -2.41
CA ASP A 291 -15.24 -6.65 -1.47
C ASP A 291 -14.72 -5.37 -2.16
N ARG A 292 -14.69 -5.36 -3.49
CA ARG A 292 -14.29 -4.23 -4.35
C ARG A 292 -15.43 -3.90 -5.33
N TYR A 293 -15.17 -3.69 -6.61
CA TYR A 293 -16.22 -3.32 -7.57
C TYR A 293 -17.11 -4.48 -8.02
N ASP A 294 -16.74 -5.75 -7.78
CA ASP A 294 -17.57 -6.94 -8.05
C ASP A 294 -18.24 -7.00 -9.45
N MET A 295 -17.49 -6.67 -10.51
CA MET A 295 -18.02 -6.60 -11.88
C MET A 295 -18.16 -7.96 -12.58
N LEU A 296 -17.72 -9.05 -11.95
CA LEU A 296 -17.60 -10.34 -12.63
C LEU A 296 -18.96 -10.86 -13.11
N GLU A 297 -19.98 -10.82 -12.26
CA GLU A 297 -21.33 -11.26 -12.62
C GLU A 297 -21.97 -10.34 -13.68
N THR A 298 -21.83 -9.03 -13.52
CA THR A 298 -22.32 -8.02 -14.47
C THR A 298 -21.78 -8.28 -15.87
N VAL A 299 -20.46 -8.49 -15.98
CA VAL A 299 -19.80 -8.81 -17.25
C VAL A 299 -20.21 -10.18 -17.78
N GLY A 300 -20.29 -11.20 -16.93
CA GLY A 300 -20.75 -12.54 -17.31
C GLY A 300 -22.15 -12.55 -17.92
N ARG A 301 -23.09 -11.79 -17.33
CA ARG A 301 -24.45 -11.63 -17.87
C ARG A 301 -24.46 -10.87 -19.20
N ARG A 302 -23.65 -9.82 -19.33
CA ARG A 302 -23.52 -9.05 -20.60
C ARG A 302 -22.89 -9.87 -21.73
N LEU A 303 -22.08 -10.87 -21.39
CA LEU A 303 -21.53 -11.87 -22.32
C LEU A 303 -22.54 -12.98 -22.67
N GLY A 304 -23.73 -12.98 -22.06
CA GLY A 304 -24.78 -13.97 -22.32
C GLY A 304 -24.57 -15.32 -21.62
N PHE A 305 -23.78 -15.36 -20.55
CA PHE A 305 -23.55 -16.60 -19.79
C PHE A 305 -24.63 -16.84 -18.73
N ASP A 306 -24.88 -18.11 -18.44
CA ASP A 306 -25.59 -18.52 -17.23
C ASP A 306 -24.64 -18.42 -16.04
N VAL A 307 -24.74 -17.32 -15.30
CA VAL A 307 -23.89 -17.04 -14.13
C VAL A 307 -24.22 -17.89 -12.90
N SER A 308 -25.27 -18.72 -12.95
CA SER A 308 -25.60 -19.65 -11.87
C SER A 308 -24.81 -20.97 -11.94
N ASP A 309 -24.37 -21.39 -13.14
CA ASP A 309 -23.61 -22.63 -13.33
C ASP A 309 -22.11 -22.36 -13.36
N THR A 310 -21.44 -22.48 -12.20
CA THR A 310 -19.98 -22.31 -12.11
C THR A 310 -19.20 -23.36 -12.90
N ARG A 311 -19.78 -24.52 -13.26
CA ARG A 311 -19.08 -25.55 -14.05
C ARG A 311 -18.90 -25.14 -15.50
N SER A 312 -19.66 -24.16 -15.99
CA SER A 312 -19.52 -23.58 -17.33
C SER A 312 -18.26 -22.73 -17.50
N LEU A 313 -17.53 -22.43 -16.41
CA LEU A 313 -16.35 -21.55 -16.37
C LEU A 313 -16.66 -20.11 -16.82
N TRP A 314 -17.90 -19.64 -16.60
CA TRP A 314 -18.28 -18.27 -16.97
C TRP A 314 -17.43 -17.22 -16.25
N LYS A 315 -16.98 -17.49 -15.02
CA LYS A 315 -16.12 -16.60 -14.23
C LYS A 315 -14.77 -16.41 -14.93
N ASP A 316 -14.13 -17.50 -15.32
CA ASP A 316 -12.85 -17.51 -16.02
C ASP A 316 -12.94 -16.75 -17.35
N ARG A 317 -14.02 -16.98 -18.11
CA ARG A 317 -14.27 -16.31 -19.39
C ARG A 317 -14.50 -14.80 -19.21
N ALA A 318 -15.34 -14.41 -18.26
CA ALA A 318 -15.58 -13.00 -17.95
C ALA A 318 -14.29 -12.30 -17.48
N LEU A 319 -13.50 -12.96 -16.61
CA LEU A 319 -12.25 -12.44 -16.08
C LEU A 319 -11.22 -12.14 -17.19
N VAL A 320 -11.14 -13.01 -18.21
CA VAL A 320 -10.30 -12.77 -19.39
C VAL A 320 -10.73 -11.50 -20.13
N GLU A 321 -12.02 -11.35 -20.44
CA GLU A 321 -12.51 -10.17 -21.18
C GLU A 321 -12.34 -8.86 -20.38
N ILE A 322 -12.48 -8.89 -19.04
CA ILE A 322 -12.19 -7.72 -18.19
C ILE A 322 -10.72 -7.32 -18.29
N ASN A 323 -9.80 -8.28 -18.22
CA ASN A 323 -8.37 -7.99 -18.37
C ASN A 323 -8.02 -7.51 -19.78
N ARG A 324 -8.67 -8.04 -20.82
CA ARG A 324 -8.54 -7.55 -22.20
C ARG A 324 -8.99 -6.09 -22.33
N ALA A 325 -10.12 -5.72 -21.71
CA ALA A 325 -10.58 -4.33 -21.67
C ALA A 325 -9.55 -3.40 -21.01
N VAL A 326 -9.04 -3.79 -19.83
CA VAL A 326 -8.03 -3.00 -19.10
C VAL A 326 -6.78 -2.79 -19.96
N ILE A 327 -6.17 -3.87 -20.45
CA ILE A 327 -4.92 -3.78 -21.22
C ILE A 327 -5.14 -2.94 -22.48
N SER A 328 -6.19 -3.23 -23.26
CA SER A 328 -6.46 -2.52 -24.51
C SER A 328 -6.73 -1.03 -24.28
N SER A 329 -7.43 -0.66 -23.20
CA SER A 329 -7.73 0.73 -22.89
C SER A 329 -6.47 1.52 -22.52
N PHE A 330 -5.59 0.93 -21.71
CA PHE A 330 -4.32 1.55 -21.35
C PHE A 330 -3.40 1.72 -22.57
N ASP A 331 -3.34 0.70 -23.45
CA ASP A 331 -2.58 0.78 -24.70
C ASP A 331 -3.11 1.90 -25.61
N GLN A 332 -4.44 1.99 -25.78
CA GLN A 332 -5.09 3.03 -26.59
C GLN A 332 -4.87 4.44 -26.02
N ALA A 333 -4.86 4.57 -24.69
CA ALA A 333 -4.58 5.83 -24.02
C ALA A 333 -3.08 6.21 -24.00
N GLY A 334 -2.19 5.34 -24.50
CA GLY A 334 -0.75 5.55 -24.44
C GLY A 334 -0.17 5.52 -23.02
N VAL A 335 -0.84 4.82 -22.10
CA VAL A 335 -0.48 4.72 -20.69
C VAL A 335 0.21 3.39 -20.41
N LYS A 336 1.39 3.46 -19.80
CA LYS A 336 2.20 2.28 -19.50
C LYS A 336 1.50 1.37 -18.50
N LEU A 337 1.27 0.14 -18.92
CA LEU A 337 0.77 -0.97 -18.11
C LEU A 337 1.49 -2.26 -18.55
N ALA A 338 1.78 -3.15 -17.60
CA ALA A 338 2.37 -4.45 -17.90
C ALA A 338 1.29 -5.53 -17.96
N ASP A 339 1.34 -6.42 -18.95
CA ASP A 339 0.61 -7.67 -18.88
C ASP A 339 1.36 -8.68 -17.99
N HIS A 340 0.63 -9.62 -17.41
CA HIS A 340 1.15 -10.57 -16.42
C HIS A 340 2.05 -11.66 -17.03
N HIS A 341 1.97 -11.92 -18.33
CA HIS A 341 2.86 -12.86 -19.01
C HIS A 341 4.26 -12.24 -19.20
N ALA A 342 4.33 -11.05 -19.78
CA ALA A 342 5.60 -10.35 -19.96
C ALA A 342 6.25 -9.99 -18.61
N GLU A 343 5.46 -9.63 -17.59
CA GLU A 343 6.01 -9.32 -16.27
C GLU A 343 6.55 -10.58 -15.56
N SER A 344 5.93 -11.74 -15.75
CA SER A 344 6.49 -13.01 -15.29
C SER A 344 7.84 -13.32 -15.94
N GLU A 345 8.01 -13.11 -17.24
CA GLU A 345 9.29 -13.29 -17.94
C GLU A 345 10.36 -12.30 -17.44
N ARG A 346 9.97 -11.04 -17.22
CA ARG A 346 10.87 -10.01 -16.66
C ARG A 346 11.30 -10.33 -15.24
N PHE A 347 10.42 -10.92 -14.44
CA PHE A 347 10.77 -11.42 -13.11
C PHE A 347 11.83 -12.53 -13.21
N MET A 348 11.69 -13.47 -14.14
CA MET A 348 12.71 -14.50 -14.37
C MET A 348 14.05 -13.91 -14.82
N ALA A 349 14.02 -12.85 -15.62
CA ALA A 349 15.24 -12.10 -15.96
C ALA A 349 15.87 -11.39 -14.74
N PHE A 350 15.06 -10.92 -13.79
CA PHE A 350 15.55 -10.39 -12.52
C PHE A 350 16.23 -11.50 -11.70
N VAL A 351 15.58 -12.66 -11.53
CA VAL A 351 16.13 -13.83 -10.84
C VAL A 351 17.50 -14.21 -11.40
N ALA A 352 17.62 -14.32 -12.74
CA ALA A 352 18.88 -14.64 -13.39
C ALA A 352 19.98 -13.58 -13.16
N LYS A 353 19.61 -12.29 -13.11
CA LYS A 353 20.56 -11.19 -12.82
C LYS A 353 21.06 -11.24 -11.37
N GLU A 354 20.19 -11.55 -10.42
CA GLU A 354 20.58 -11.68 -9.01
C GLU A 354 21.52 -12.87 -8.81
N GLN A 355 21.20 -14.03 -9.39
CA GLN A 355 22.06 -15.22 -9.36
C GLN A 355 23.42 -14.97 -10.01
N LYS A 356 23.46 -14.32 -11.18
CA LYS A 356 24.72 -13.95 -11.85
C LYS A 356 25.59 -13.03 -11.00
N ALA A 357 24.97 -12.21 -10.15
CA ALA A 357 25.65 -11.33 -9.22
C ALA A 357 25.97 -12.00 -7.87
N GLY A 358 25.80 -13.33 -7.77
CA GLY A 358 26.11 -14.12 -6.56
C GLY A 358 25.09 -13.96 -5.43
N ARG A 359 23.91 -13.40 -5.70
CA ARG A 359 22.84 -13.21 -4.70
C ARG A 359 21.75 -14.27 -4.84
N THR A 360 21.14 -14.64 -3.71
CA THR A 360 19.96 -15.51 -3.67
C THR A 360 18.71 -14.68 -3.95
N PRO A 361 17.93 -14.97 -5.01
CA PRO A 361 16.67 -14.29 -5.27
C PRO A 361 15.62 -14.66 -4.21
N THR A 362 15.03 -13.64 -3.58
CA THR A 362 13.97 -13.80 -2.59
C THR A 362 12.61 -13.41 -3.16
N ALA A 363 11.54 -14.10 -2.79
CA ALA A 363 10.16 -13.71 -3.14
C ALA A 363 9.13 -14.44 -2.29
N GLU A 364 7.99 -13.80 -2.03
CA GLU A 364 6.80 -14.50 -1.52
C GLU A 364 6.00 -15.01 -2.73
N TRP A 365 5.98 -16.33 -2.92
CA TRP A 365 5.41 -16.96 -4.12
C TRP A 365 3.93 -16.60 -4.34
N SER A 366 3.14 -16.57 -3.26
CA SER A 366 1.70 -16.22 -3.29
C SER A 366 1.41 -14.80 -3.75
N TRP A 367 2.40 -13.90 -3.72
CA TRP A 367 2.28 -12.52 -4.16
C TRP A 367 2.83 -12.28 -5.56
N VAL A 368 3.95 -12.91 -5.89
CA VAL A 368 4.59 -12.68 -7.20
C VAL A 368 3.92 -13.45 -8.32
N VAL A 369 3.23 -14.56 -8.03
CA VAL A 369 2.39 -15.26 -9.01
C VAL A 369 1.11 -14.46 -9.26
N PRO A 370 0.86 -14.01 -10.50
CA PRO A 370 -0.37 -13.28 -10.85
C PRO A 370 -1.66 -14.06 -10.50
N PRO A 371 -2.74 -13.34 -10.15
CA PRO A 371 -4.00 -13.94 -9.67
C PRO A 371 -4.82 -14.64 -10.77
N MET A 372 -4.35 -14.64 -12.01
CA MET A 372 -4.95 -15.40 -13.11
C MET A 372 -3.87 -16.08 -13.93
N SER A 373 -4.24 -17.19 -14.57
CA SER A 373 -3.38 -17.92 -15.50
C SER A 373 -2.07 -18.47 -14.90
N GLY A 374 -1.97 -18.64 -13.57
CA GLY A 374 -0.72 -18.97 -12.87
C GLY A 374 0.12 -20.07 -13.54
N ALA A 375 -0.48 -21.24 -13.83
CA ALA A 375 0.23 -22.38 -14.40
C ALA A 375 0.77 -22.18 -15.83
N SER A 376 0.42 -21.09 -16.52
CA SER A 376 1.01 -20.75 -17.82
C SER A 376 2.21 -19.81 -17.72
N LEU A 377 2.59 -19.39 -16.51
CA LEU A 377 3.61 -18.39 -16.25
C LEU A 377 4.89 -19.06 -15.76
N PRO A 378 6.09 -18.69 -16.27
CA PRO A 378 7.34 -19.31 -15.83
C PRO A 378 7.61 -19.11 -14.33
N ILE A 379 7.12 -18.01 -13.74
CA ILE A 379 7.26 -17.72 -12.31
C ILE A 379 6.54 -18.73 -11.40
N TYR A 380 5.47 -19.37 -11.89
CA TYR A 380 4.69 -20.34 -11.11
C TYR A 380 5.50 -21.60 -10.80
N HIS A 381 6.41 -22.00 -11.69
CA HIS A 381 7.12 -23.28 -11.63
C HIS A 381 8.38 -23.27 -10.75
N GLN A 382 8.62 -22.19 -10.01
CA GLN A 382 9.75 -22.06 -9.09
C GLN A 382 9.27 -21.60 -7.72
N TYR A 383 9.89 -22.13 -6.67
CA TYR A 383 9.78 -21.58 -5.32
C TYR A 383 11.02 -20.74 -5.02
N TYR A 384 10.85 -19.74 -4.16
CA TYR A 384 11.87 -18.76 -3.84
C TYR A 384 12.17 -18.79 -2.35
N ASP A 385 13.36 -18.30 -2.01
CA ASP A 385 13.70 -18.02 -0.63
C ASP A 385 12.79 -16.90 -0.09
N GLU A 386 12.15 -17.09 1.05
CA GLU A 386 11.23 -16.10 1.64
C GLU A 386 11.92 -15.20 2.68
N SER A 387 13.25 -15.29 2.83
CA SER A 387 14.03 -14.42 3.71
C SER A 387 13.85 -12.96 3.35
N LEU A 388 13.86 -12.13 4.39
CA LEU A 388 13.57 -10.71 4.32
C LEU A 388 14.86 -9.95 4.54
N HIS A 389 15.16 -9.05 3.60
CA HIS A 389 16.40 -8.29 3.60
C HIS A 389 16.12 -6.80 3.79
N LEU A 390 17.00 -6.12 4.53
CA LEU A 390 17.02 -4.68 4.66
C LEU A 390 18.20 -4.08 3.86
N PRO A 391 18.12 -2.83 3.36
CA PRO A 391 16.97 -1.92 3.37
C PRO A 391 15.70 -2.51 2.76
N GLY A 392 14.53 -2.05 3.18
CA GLY A 392 13.25 -2.64 2.78
C GLY A 392 12.03 -1.79 3.13
N PHE A 393 10.90 -2.09 2.50
CA PHE A 393 9.61 -1.52 2.86
C PHE A 393 8.98 -2.33 3.99
N LEU A 394 8.62 -1.67 5.07
CA LEU A 394 7.97 -2.29 6.22
C LEU A 394 6.47 -2.45 5.97
N PRO A 395 5.79 -3.34 6.71
CA PRO A 395 4.34 -3.38 6.71
C PRO A 395 3.73 -2.05 7.10
N SER A 396 2.56 -1.75 6.53
CA SER A 396 1.78 -0.60 6.93
C SER A 396 1.50 -0.67 8.43
N VAL A 397 1.71 0.45 9.13
CA VAL A 397 1.37 0.57 10.55
C VAL A 397 -0.13 0.37 10.68
N GLU A 398 -0.56 -0.57 11.55
CA GLU A 398 -1.98 -0.83 11.76
C GLU A 398 -2.66 0.46 12.23
N TRP A 399 -3.52 0.99 11.37
CA TRP A 399 -4.24 2.21 11.59
C TRP A 399 -5.61 2.06 10.94
N SER A 400 -6.64 2.57 11.59
CA SER A 400 -7.99 2.60 11.05
C SER A 400 -8.58 3.98 11.27
N PRO A 401 -9.42 4.47 10.34
CA PRO A 401 -10.13 5.71 10.55
C PRO A 401 -10.93 5.62 11.87
N PRO A 402 -10.94 6.67 12.70
CA PRO A 402 -11.79 6.75 13.88
C PRO A 402 -13.25 6.46 13.54
N SER A 403 -13.96 5.78 14.45
CA SER A 403 -15.40 5.55 14.31
C SER A 403 -16.13 6.89 14.16
N THR A 404 -17.00 7.01 13.17
CA THR A 404 -17.82 8.22 12.98
C THR A 404 -19.19 8.13 13.64
N ASP A 405 -19.46 7.05 14.38
CA ASP A 405 -20.71 6.84 15.13
C ASP A 405 -20.62 7.52 16.50
N TRP A 406 -20.52 8.85 16.48
CA TRP A 406 -20.15 9.67 17.63
C TRP A 406 -21.26 9.89 18.69
N GLY A 407 -22.38 9.15 18.64
CA GLY A 407 -23.43 9.26 19.64
C GLY A 407 -23.80 10.71 20.01
N GLY A 408 -24.30 11.49 19.04
CA GLY A 408 -24.82 12.85 19.30
C GLY A 408 -23.78 13.99 19.45
N GLY A 409 -22.47 13.72 19.44
CA GLY A 409 -21.45 14.77 19.54
C GLY A 409 -20.24 14.53 18.65
N CYS A 410 -20.14 15.22 17.51
CA CYS A 410 -18.95 15.18 16.67
C CYS A 410 -17.78 15.88 17.39
N PRO A 411 -16.63 15.22 17.62
CA PRO A 411 -15.49 15.80 18.35
C PRO A 411 -14.78 16.93 17.59
N HIS A 412 -15.09 17.13 16.31
CA HIS A 412 -14.48 18.15 15.45
C HIS A 412 -15.38 19.37 15.20
N LYS A 413 -16.60 19.42 15.76
CA LYS A 413 -17.39 20.66 15.77
C LYS A 413 -17.05 21.47 17.02
N PRO A 414 -16.62 22.74 16.91
CA PRO A 414 -16.57 23.62 18.07
C PRO A 414 -18.00 23.74 18.64
N ASP A 415 -18.12 23.50 19.95
CA ASP A 415 -19.38 23.59 20.65
C ASP A 415 -19.89 25.05 20.60
N PRO A 416 -21.05 25.32 19.97
CA PRO A 416 -21.62 26.67 19.89
C PRO A 416 -22.02 27.22 21.26
N SER A 417 -22.05 26.38 22.31
CA SER A 417 -22.35 26.82 23.68
C SER A 417 -21.17 27.48 24.42
N SER A 418 -19.95 27.44 23.85
CA SER A 418 -18.76 28.06 24.46
C SER A 418 -18.63 29.58 24.20
N ALA A 419 -19.54 30.19 23.43
CA ALA A 419 -19.49 31.60 23.05
C ALA A 419 -20.45 32.53 23.85
N ALA A 420 -21.12 32.04 24.90
CA ALA A 420 -22.01 32.87 25.72
C ALA A 420 -21.63 32.80 27.20
N GLY A 421 -20.66 33.62 27.61
CA GLY A 421 -20.19 33.65 28.99
C GLY A 421 -19.30 34.84 29.34
N THR A 422 -19.77 36.08 29.13
CA THR A 422 -19.23 37.26 29.82
C THR A 422 -20.35 37.96 30.58
N GLY A 423 -20.66 37.44 31.77
CA GLY A 423 -21.39 38.18 32.78
C GLY A 423 -20.50 39.31 33.32
N GLY A 424 -20.90 40.56 33.06
CA GLY A 424 -20.25 41.73 33.64
C GLY A 424 -20.47 41.82 35.15
N PRO A 425 -19.48 42.25 35.94
CA PRO A 425 -19.67 42.41 37.39
C PRO A 425 -20.43 43.71 37.68
N SER A 426 -21.54 43.56 38.41
CA SER A 426 -22.26 44.63 39.10
C SER A 426 -21.45 45.11 40.32
N GLY A 427 -21.05 46.38 40.31
CA GLY A 427 -20.43 47.09 41.44
C GLY A 427 -21.34 48.21 41.96
N PRO A 428 -21.28 48.56 43.27
CA PRO A 428 -22.42 49.09 44.02
C PRO A 428 -22.59 50.62 43.95
N ALA A 429 -23.82 51.04 44.26
CA ALA A 429 -24.31 52.41 44.31
C ALA A 429 -23.60 53.30 45.34
N GLN A 430 -23.31 54.55 44.95
CA GLN A 430 -23.00 55.66 45.86
C GLN A 430 -24.24 56.56 46.04
N PRO A 431 -24.48 57.11 47.25
CA PRO A 431 -25.65 57.94 47.53
C PRO A 431 -25.43 59.41 47.16
N ALA A 432 -26.54 60.10 46.96
CA ALA A 432 -26.65 61.49 46.58
C ALA A 432 -26.03 62.48 47.57
N GLY A 433 -25.43 63.54 47.03
CA GLY A 433 -25.04 64.75 47.75
C GLY A 433 -25.29 65.98 46.88
N THR A 434 -26.20 66.82 47.36
CA THR A 434 -26.56 68.15 46.85
C THR A 434 -25.44 69.17 47.05
N SER A 435 -25.12 69.96 46.02
CA SER A 435 -24.78 71.41 46.01
C SER A 435 -24.40 71.82 44.59
#